data_AF-A0A9D4D3X3-F1
#
_entry.id   AF-A0A9D4D3X3-F1
#
_cell.length_a   1.000
_cell.length_b   1.000
_cell.length_c   1.000
_cell.angle_alpha   90.00
_cell.angle_beta   90.00
_cell.angle_gamma   90.00
#
_symmetry.space_group_name_H-M   'P 1'
#
loop_
_entity.id
_entity.type
_entity.pdbx_description
1 polymer ?
#
loop_
_entity_poly.entity_id
_entity_poly.type
_entity_poly.pdbx_seq_one_letter_code
_entity_poly.pdbx_strand_id
1 'polypeptide(L)'
;MTLTAQAGKMVYAHMVRNSVSERLGYVFINADPDRGQERSTFILVDLTVGDDVWIACLPGETTDIDGGHSGLHSFFSGFLVN
;
A
#
# COMPACT_ATOMS: atom_id res chain seq x y z
N MET A 1 3.73 11.58 -1.75
CA MET A 1 4.13 10.78 -0.57
C MET A 1 4.86 9.56 -1.09
N THR A 2 6.08 9.29 -0.61
CA THR A 2 6.86 8.12 -1.05
C THR A 2 6.81 7.07 0.06
N LEU A 3 6.24 5.89 -0.24
CA LEU A 3 6.31 4.74 0.66
C LEU A 3 7.67 4.09 0.44
N THR A 4 8.54 4.15 1.45
CA THR A 4 9.83 3.45 1.41
C THR A 4 9.62 2.12 2.12
N ALA A 5 9.46 1.02 1.38
CA ALA A 5 9.54 -0.29 2.02
C ALA A 5 11.02 -0.65 2.25
N GLN A 6 11.30 -1.25 3.40
CA GLN A 6 12.65 -1.69 3.73
C GLN A 6 13.01 -2.91 2.88
N ALA A 7 14.22 -2.93 2.33
CA ALA A 7 14.74 -4.08 1.61
C ALA A 7 14.69 -5.34 2.50
N GLY A 8 14.28 -6.49 1.94
CA GLY A 8 14.20 -7.76 2.67
C GLY A 8 12.96 -7.89 3.56
N LYS A 9 11.91 -7.08 3.34
CA LYS A 9 10.63 -7.22 4.04
C LYS A 9 9.48 -7.30 3.03
N MET A 10 8.54 -8.21 3.26
CA MET A 10 7.18 -8.12 2.74
C MET A 10 6.43 -7.05 3.52
N VAL A 11 5.72 -6.17 2.83
CA VAL A 11 4.94 -5.09 3.45
C VAL A 11 3.52 -5.09 2.89
N TYR A 12 2.53 -4.91 3.76
CA TYR A 12 1.15 -4.66 3.37
C TYR A 12 0.93 -3.14 3.33
N ALA A 13 0.61 -2.63 2.14
CA ALA A 13 0.18 -1.24 1.97
C ALA A 13 -1.35 -1.21 1.95
N HIS A 14 -1.95 -0.58 2.94
CA HIS A 14 -3.39 -0.48 3.13
C HIS A 14 -3.90 0.85 2.60
N MET A 15 -5.02 0.83 1.89
CA MET A 15 -5.86 2.01 1.74
C MET A 15 -6.74 2.14 2.98
N VAL A 16 -6.68 3.30 3.62
CA VAL A 16 -7.40 3.59 4.86
C VAL A 16 -8.24 4.84 4.70
N ARG A 17 -9.36 4.90 5.43
CA ARG A 17 -10.26 6.06 5.49
C ARG A 17 -10.29 6.62 6.89
N ASN A 18 -10.07 7.93 7.07
CA ASN A 18 -10.17 8.68 8.34
C ASN A 18 -9.26 8.23 9.50
N SER A 19 -8.84 6.96 9.57
CA SER A 19 -7.89 6.41 10.54
C SER A 19 -7.26 5.11 10.02
N VAL A 20 -6.09 4.75 10.57
CA VAL A 20 -5.40 3.49 10.23
C VAL A 20 -6.16 2.22 10.60
N SER A 21 -7.17 2.33 11.47
CA SER A 21 -8.02 1.21 11.90
C SER A 21 -9.13 0.91 10.88
N GLU A 22 -9.49 1.88 10.06
CA GLU A 22 -10.55 1.76 9.07
C GLU A 22 -9.93 1.46 7.70
N ARG A 23 -9.79 0.15 7.43
CA ARG A 23 -9.12 -0.39 6.26
C ARG A 23 -10.15 -0.62 5.15
N LEU A 24 -9.90 -0.04 3.99
CA LEU A 24 -10.74 -0.20 2.80
C LEU A 24 -10.26 -1.38 1.92
N GLY A 25 -8.96 -1.54 1.82
CA GLY A 25 -8.34 -2.61 1.04
C GLY A 25 -6.83 -2.56 1.20
N TYR A 26 -6.13 -3.56 0.65
CA TYR A 26 -4.68 -3.60 0.72
C TYR A 26 -4.07 -4.17 -0.55
N VAL A 27 -2.79 -3.87 -0.73
CA VAL A 27 -1.91 -4.55 -1.67
C VAL A 27 -0.72 -5.09 -0.89
N PHE A 28 -0.36 -6.34 -1.15
CA PHE A 28 0.86 -6.92 -0.60
C PHE A 28 2.01 -6.60 -1.55
N ILE A 29 3.13 -6.18 -0.97
CA ILE A 29 4.36 -5.88 -1.69
C ILE A 29 5.35 -6.97 -1.32
N ASN A 30 5.65 -7.86 -2.27
CA ASN A 30 6.72 -8.82 -2.14
C ASN A 30 7.95 -8.29 -2.88
N ALA A 31 9.02 -7.98 -2.14
CA ALA A 31 10.30 -7.64 -2.73
C ALA A 31 11.10 -8.92 -3.01
N ASP A 32 10.55 -9.79 -3.87
CA ASP A 32 11.32 -10.90 -4.43
C ASP A 32 12.48 -10.30 -5.26
N PRO A 33 13.76 -10.54 -4.88
CA PRO A 33 14.91 -9.93 -5.54
C PRO A 33 15.04 -10.35 -7.02
N ASP A 34 14.48 -11.49 -7.42
CA ASP A 34 14.64 -12.02 -8.78
C ASP A 34 13.50 -11.62 -9.73
N ARG A 35 12.43 -11.00 -9.20
CA ARG A 35 11.26 -10.61 -9.99
C ARG A 35 10.74 -9.28 -9.48
N GLY A 36 11.01 -8.21 -10.24
CA GLY A 36 10.28 -6.96 -10.10
C GLY A 36 8.78 -7.23 -10.29
N GLN A 37 8.05 -7.41 -9.20
CA GLN A 37 6.63 -7.71 -9.22
C GLN A 37 5.83 -6.43 -9.01
N GLU A 38 5.15 -5.99 -10.05
CA GLU A 38 4.12 -4.96 -9.92
C GLU A 38 2.87 -5.59 -9.29
N ARG A 39 2.32 -4.88 -8.31
CA ARG A 39 1.09 -5.25 -7.60
C ARG A 39 0.21 -4.03 -7.49
N SER A 40 -1.06 -4.21 -7.81
CA SER A 40 -2.07 -3.14 -7.80
C SER A 40 -3.34 -3.65 -7.15
N THR A 41 -4.02 -2.76 -6.45
CA THR A 41 -5.38 -2.96 -5.94
C THR A 41 -6.22 -1.73 -6.29
N PHE A 42 -7.53 -1.89 -6.38
CA PHE A 42 -8.47 -0.79 -6.57
C PHE A 42 -9.74 -1.05 -5.77
N ILE A 43 -10.45 0.01 -5.42
CA ILE A 43 -11.73 -0.05 -4.73
C ILE A 43 -12.63 1.11 -5.19
N LEU A 44 -13.93 0.88 -5.20
CA LEU A 44 -14.93 1.94 -5.24
C LEU A 44 -15.40 2.19 -3.80
N VAL A 45 -15.30 3.43 -3.35
CA VAL A 45 -15.65 3.83 -1.99
C VAL A 45 -16.59 5.04 -2.05
N ASP A 46 -17.68 4.95 -1.31
CA ASP A 46 -18.55 6.10 -1.08
C ASP A 46 -17.90 7.03 -0.05
N LEU A 47 -17.67 8.28 -0.46
CA LEU A 47 -17.03 9.31 0.36
C LEU A 47 -18.03 10.41 0.71
N THR A 48 -18.03 10.81 1.98
CA THR A 48 -18.74 12.00 2.46
C THR A 48 -17.78 13.19 2.50
N VAL A 49 -18.32 14.41 2.40
CA VAL A 49 -17.51 15.62 2.58
C VAL A 49 -16.81 15.58 3.94
N GLY A 50 -15.48 15.68 3.90
CA GLY A 50 -14.61 15.60 5.08
C GLY A 50 -13.95 14.25 5.29
N ASP A 51 -14.29 13.22 4.50
CA ASP A 51 -13.55 11.96 4.51
C ASP A 51 -12.17 12.12 3.87
N ASP A 52 -11.17 11.58 4.54
CA ASP A 52 -9.79 11.49 4.05
C ASP A 52 -9.46 10.04 3.69
N VAL A 53 -8.83 9.84 2.52
CA VAL A 53 -8.33 8.52 2.08
C VAL A 53 -6.85 8.60 1.75
N TRP A 54 -6.07 7.70 2.31
CA TRP A 54 -4.63 7.62 2.07
C TRP A 54 -4.10 6.19 2.15
N ILE A 55 -2.83 6.01 1.79
CA ILE A 55 -2.14 4.73 1.89
C ILE A 55 -1.28 4.70 3.16
N ALA A 56 -1.36 3.62 3.93
CA ALA A 56 -0.56 3.41 5.13
C ALA A 56 0.07 2.00 5.13
N CYS A 57 1.35 1.92 5.52
CA CYS A 57 1.98 0.66 5.91
C CYS A 57 1.85 0.52 7.43
N LEU A 58 1.18 -0.54 7.89
CA LEU A 58 0.85 -0.69 9.30
C LEU A 58 1.94 -1.44 10.08
N PRO A 59 2.26 -1.03 11.32
CA PRO A 59 3.24 -1.72 12.15
C PRO A 59 2.84 -3.18 12.41
N GLY A 60 3.81 -4.10 12.38
CA GLY A 60 3.56 -5.52 12.65
C GLY A 60 3.02 -6.32 11.47
N GLU A 61 2.67 -5.66 10.37
CA GLU A 61 2.29 -6.29 9.11
C GLU A 61 3.47 -6.27 8.13
N THR A 62 4.62 -6.68 8.64
CA THR A 62 5.83 -6.85 7.87
C THR A 62 6.43 -8.22 8.18
N THR A 63 6.83 -8.95 7.16
CA THR A 63 7.47 -10.26 7.32
C THR A 63 8.83 -10.24 6.64
N ASP A 64 9.81 -10.84 7.30
CA ASP A 64 11.18 -10.89 6.81
C ASP A 64 11.28 -11.82 5.60
N ILE A 65 11.99 -11.37 4.57
CA ILE A 65 12.33 -12.16 3.39
C ILE A 65 13.81 -12.00 3.08
N ASP A 66 14.44 -13.08 2.63
CA ASP A 66 15.83 -13.05 2.22
C ASP A 66 15.98 -12.33 0.88
N GLY A 67 16.82 -11.30 0.86
CA GLY A 67 17.07 -10.47 -0.33
C GLY A 67 16.09 -9.32 -0.47
N GLY A 68 16.60 -8.15 -0.87
CA GLY A 68 15.77 -6.97 -1.03
C GLY A 68 16.32 -6.01 -2.08
N HIS A 69 15.44 -5.57 -2.97
CA HIS A 69 15.74 -4.51 -3.93
C HIS A 69 15.50 -3.13 -3.31
N SER A 70 16.42 -2.19 -3.56
CA SER A 70 16.39 -0.83 -3.03
C SER A 70 15.58 0.18 -3.87
N GLY A 71 14.74 -0.29 -4.79
CA GLY A 71 13.96 0.56 -5.69
C GLY A 71 12.49 0.15 -5.72
N LEU A 72 11.65 0.82 -4.93
CA LEU A 72 10.20 0.68 -5.03
C LEU A 72 9.61 1.95 -5.63
N HIS A 73 8.93 1.78 -6.76
CA HIS A 73 8.11 2.82 -7.36
C HIS A 73 6.66 2.51 -7.01
N SER A 74 5.94 3.48 -6.46
CA SER A 74 4.54 3.31 -6.06
C SER A 74 3.71 4.46 -6.62
N PHE A 75 2.49 4.14 -7.05
CA PHE A 75 1.53 5.10 -7.58
C PHE A 75 0.20 4.99 -6.84
N PHE A 76 -0.44 6.12 -6.59
CA PHE A 76 -1.77 6.21 -5.98
C PHE A 76 -2.58 7.28 -6.71
N SER A 77 -3.77 6.92 -7.17
CA SER A 77 -4.68 7.80 -7.90
C SER A 77 -6.13 7.51 -7.54
N GLY A 78 -6.97 8.53 -7.64
CA GLY A 78 -8.41 8.42 -7.53
C GLY A 78 -9.11 9.44 -8.42
N PHE A 79 -10.37 9.18 -8.76
CA PHE A 79 -11.24 10.08 -9.49
C PHE A 79 -12.68 9.88 -9.04
N LEU A 80 -13.52 10.90 -9.23
CA LEU A 80 -14.95 10.82 -8.90
C LEU A 80 -15.68 10.03 -9.99
N VAL A 81 -16.41 8.98 -9.59
CA VAL A 81 -17.34 8.24 -10.44
C VAL A 81 -18.75 8.75 -10.13
N ASN A 82 -19.53 9.08 -11.16
CA ASN A 82 -20.90 9.59 -11.05
C ASN A 82 -21.81 8.84 -12.04
#